data_AF-A0A840UH10-F1
#
_entry.id   AF-A0A840UH10-F1
#
_cell.length_a   1.000
_cell.length_b   1.000
_cell.length_c   1.000
_cell.angle_alpha   90.00
_cell.angle_beta   90.00
_cell.angle_gamma   90.00
#
_symmetry.space_group_name_H-M   'P 1'
#
loop_
_entity.id
_entity.type
_entity.pdbx_description
1 polymer ?
#
loop_
_entity_poly.entity_id
_entity_poly.type
_entity_poly.pdbx_seq_one_letter_code
_entity_poly.pdbx_strand_id
1 'polypeptide(L)'
;MKKSTLTLAIMALMGSSTAFAASPNVQGSSSNTSGVETGESNHILFGGGNSGVALNGASSYIDLAGGPINGSNNAIDDHGNGAIMTPADMGLFGGLSVAQVWKADAAVNGGGSTYANFAINSVRQITTLSFAPQFGGLVIGQVGANSTGSAADPAQPLSVGEGVYFGEWAPRADGTPPQDSTDLNMASSERTVWYVGDDAVDTNSMPTAINATYGVIGINGVGTTAGGSPDNPNLYTGTLTASYSSGSGSLSGSISRGAASVNFNGTNIHDNGRFSNGSNPTIEGRFYNGAEALAGIYTGSSGAADDVAFGGSKISGTITP
;
A
#
# COMPACT_ATOMS: atom_id res chain seq x y z
N MET A 1 -6.42 -25.23 63.77
CA MET A 1 -7.50 -24.85 62.83
C MET A 1 -7.47 -23.34 62.66
N LYS A 2 -7.02 -22.83 61.52
CA LYS A 2 -7.12 -21.40 61.16
C LYS A 2 -7.70 -21.37 59.75
N LYS A 3 -8.97 -20.97 59.64
CA LYS A 3 -9.69 -20.78 58.37
C LYS A 3 -9.24 -19.43 57.81
N SER A 4 -8.54 -19.44 56.67
CA SER A 4 -8.26 -18.23 55.90
C SER A 4 -9.39 -18.05 54.91
N THR A 5 -10.15 -16.97 55.07
CA THR A 5 -11.27 -16.59 54.20
C THR A 5 -10.69 -15.82 53.02
N LEU A 6 -10.88 -16.34 51.80
CA LEU A 6 -10.48 -15.69 50.55
C LEU A 6 -11.56 -14.64 50.20
N THR A 7 -11.23 -13.36 50.35
CA THR A 7 -12.10 -12.25 49.93
C THR A 7 -12.02 -12.09 48.41
N LEU A 8 -13.13 -12.37 47.72
CA LEU A 8 -13.29 -12.14 46.28
C LEU A 8 -13.58 -10.65 46.06
N ALA A 9 -12.62 -9.92 45.48
CA ALA A 9 -12.84 -8.54 45.04
C ALA A 9 -13.62 -8.55 43.72
N ILE A 10 -14.89 -8.21 43.76
CA ILE A 10 -15.69 -7.93 42.56
C ILE A 10 -15.31 -6.51 42.10
N MET A 11 -14.43 -6.40 41.10
CA MET A 11 -14.25 -5.13 40.39
C MET A 11 -15.49 -4.90 39.51
N ALA A 12 -16.20 -3.81 39.79
CA ALA A 12 -17.25 -3.30 38.93
C ALA A 12 -16.64 -2.85 37.59
N LEU A 13 -17.00 -3.53 36.49
CA LEU A 13 -16.80 -2.99 35.15
C LEU A 13 -17.68 -1.75 35.01
N MET A 14 -17.07 -0.58 35.08
CA MET A 14 -17.70 0.63 34.57
C MET A 14 -17.82 0.48 33.06
N GLY A 15 -19.07 0.44 32.58
CA GLY A 15 -19.37 0.42 31.15
C GLY A 15 -18.90 1.71 30.49
N SER A 16 -17.72 1.67 29.89
CA SER A 16 -17.46 2.50 28.73
C SER A 16 -18.29 1.93 27.59
N SER A 17 -19.29 2.68 27.14
CA SER A 17 -19.82 2.51 25.80
C SER A 17 -18.64 2.68 24.84
N THR A 18 -18.00 1.58 24.46
CA THR A 18 -17.20 1.55 23.25
C THR A 18 -18.18 1.88 22.13
N ALA A 19 -18.16 3.13 21.67
CA ALA A 19 -18.62 3.40 20.33
C ALA A 19 -17.87 2.38 19.47
N PHE A 20 -18.59 1.44 18.87
CA PHE A 20 -17.99 0.58 17.86
C PHE A 20 -17.44 1.54 16.82
N ALA A 21 -16.11 1.68 16.76
CA ALA A 21 -15.50 2.27 15.59
C ALA A 21 -16.05 1.45 14.42
N ALA A 22 -16.72 2.13 13.48
CA ALA A 22 -17.15 1.45 12.27
C ALA A 22 -15.91 0.81 11.64
N SER A 23 -16.04 -0.42 11.13
CA SER A 23 -14.95 -1.02 10.35
C SER A 23 -14.47 -0.01 9.31
N PRO A 24 -13.16 0.16 9.10
CA PRO A 24 -12.63 1.06 8.09
C PRO A 24 -13.31 0.79 6.75
N ASN A 25 -13.72 1.85 6.04
CA ASN A 25 -14.23 1.71 4.68
C ASN A 25 -13.05 1.33 3.77
N VAL A 26 -12.78 0.04 3.60
CA VAL A 26 -11.67 -0.45 2.78
C VAL A 26 -12.08 -0.52 1.32
N GLN A 27 -11.40 0.23 0.45
CA GLN A 27 -11.64 0.18 -0.99
C GLN A 27 -10.32 0.25 -1.77
N GLY A 28 -10.34 -0.34 -2.98
CA GLY A 28 -9.18 -0.45 -3.84
C GLY A 28 -9.56 -0.94 -5.23
N SER A 29 -8.55 -1.12 -6.09
CA SER A 29 -8.69 -1.75 -7.39
C SER A 29 -7.36 -2.35 -7.85
N SER A 30 -7.39 -3.13 -8.93
CA SER A 30 -6.20 -3.70 -9.57
C SER A 30 -6.36 -3.74 -11.08
N SER A 31 -5.24 -3.81 -11.80
CA SER A 31 -5.26 -3.99 -13.26
C SER A 31 -5.72 -5.40 -13.66
N ASN A 32 -5.68 -6.37 -12.75
CA ASN A 32 -6.12 -7.74 -12.96
C ASN A 32 -6.49 -8.44 -11.64
N THR A 33 -7.78 -8.67 -11.41
CA THR A 33 -8.29 -9.31 -10.19
C THR A 33 -7.93 -10.78 -10.04
N SER A 34 -7.52 -11.46 -11.12
CA SER A 34 -7.01 -12.84 -11.02
C SER A 34 -5.60 -12.88 -10.39
N GLY A 35 -4.83 -11.80 -10.56
CA GLY A 35 -3.52 -11.66 -9.94
C GLY A 35 -3.62 -11.08 -8.52
N VAL A 36 -4.28 -9.93 -8.38
CA VAL A 36 -4.49 -9.25 -7.08
C VAL A 36 -5.93 -8.80 -6.97
N GLU A 37 -6.65 -9.27 -5.95
CA GLU A 37 -7.94 -8.72 -5.55
C GLU A 37 -7.75 -7.89 -4.28
N THR A 38 -8.33 -6.70 -4.21
CA THR A 38 -8.19 -5.78 -3.07
C THR A 38 -9.47 -5.75 -2.26
N GLY A 39 -9.36 -5.73 -0.92
CA GLY A 39 -10.54 -5.71 -0.05
C GLY A 39 -10.20 -5.69 1.42
N GLU A 40 -11.23 -5.73 2.26
CA GLU A 40 -11.09 -5.84 3.71
C GLU A 40 -10.44 -7.18 4.08
N SER A 41 -9.36 -7.12 4.86
CA SER A 41 -8.62 -8.28 5.30
C SER A 41 -9.50 -9.21 6.14
N ASN A 42 -9.40 -10.51 5.88
CA ASN A 42 -10.17 -11.54 6.58
C ASN A 42 -9.40 -12.85 6.79
N HIS A 43 -8.10 -12.86 6.49
CA HIS A 43 -7.27 -14.04 6.58
C HIS A 43 -6.93 -14.39 8.04
N ILE A 44 -7.31 -15.59 8.48
CA ILE A 44 -7.20 -16.03 9.89
C ILE A 44 -5.80 -15.87 10.52
N LEU A 45 -4.73 -16.02 9.73
CA LEU A 45 -3.34 -15.89 10.21
C LEU A 45 -2.79 -14.46 10.21
N PHE A 46 -3.44 -13.52 9.52
CA PHE A 46 -2.90 -12.18 9.28
C PHE A 46 -3.83 -11.09 9.81
N GLY A 47 -4.74 -11.40 10.73
CA GLY A 47 -5.70 -10.43 11.24
C GLY A 47 -6.82 -10.10 10.24
N GLY A 48 -7.61 -9.08 10.55
CA GLY A 48 -8.77 -8.70 9.74
C GLY A 48 -9.25 -7.28 10.01
N GLY A 49 -10.01 -6.74 9.07
CA GLY A 49 -10.68 -5.44 9.18
C GLY A 49 -9.93 -4.25 8.60
N ASN A 50 -8.74 -4.45 8.01
CA ASN A 50 -7.94 -3.39 7.40
C ASN A 50 -7.71 -3.67 5.91
N SER A 51 -6.99 -2.77 5.24
CA SER A 51 -6.55 -2.93 3.86
C SER A 51 -5.82 -4.25 3.62
N GLY A 52 -6.40 -5.05 2.74
CA GLY A 52 -5.86 -6.36 2.39
C GLY A 52 -5.90 -6.68 0.92
N VAL A 53 -5.15 -7.72 0.57
CA VAL A 53 -5.07 -8.26 -0.79
C VAL A 53 -5.25 -9.77 -0.78
N ALA A 54 -5.93 -10.31 -1.78
CA ALA A 54 -5.90 -11.72 -2.11
C ALA A 54 -5.01 -11.89 -3.35
N LEU A 55 -4.04 -12.80 -3.27
CA LEU A 55 -3.03 -12.98 -4.31
C LEU A 55 -3.28 -14.29 -5.06
N ASN A 56 -3.09 -14.25 -6.38
CA ASN A 56 -3.15 -15.42 -7.26
C ASN A 56 -4.46 -16.22 -7.13
N GLY A 57 -5.60 -15.52 -7.13
CA GLY A 57 -6.93 -16.13 -7.01
C GLY A 57 -7.24 -16.73 -5.63
N ALA A 58 -6.50 -16.37 -4.58
CA ALA A 58 -6.83 -16.77 -3.21
C ALA A 58 -8.22 -16.25 -2.79
N SER A 59 -8.91 -17.01 -1.94
CA SER A 59 -10.27 -16.68 -1.46
C SER A 59 -10.31 -15.80 -0.20
N SER A 60 -9.16 -15.38 0.30
CA SER A 60 -9.04 -14.60 1.53
C SER A 60 -7.99 -13.52 1.40
N TYR A 61 -8.22 -12.41 2.11
CA TYR A 61 -7.46 -11.18 2.01
C TYR A 61 -6.48 -11.08 3.18
N ILE A 62 -5.19 -11.01 2.89
CA ILE A 62 -4.14 -10.78 3.88
C ILE A 62 -4.09 -9.30 4.27
N ASP A 63 -4.06 -9.01 5.57
CA ASP A 63 -3.75 -7.67 6.07
C ASP A 63 -2.33 -7.31 5.66
N LEU A 64 -2.17 -6.22 4.92
CA LEU A 64 -0.87 -5.77 4.43
C LEU A 64 0.05 -5.34 5.60
N ALA A 65 -0.50 -4.59 6.55
CA ALA A 65 0.24 -4.05 7.69
C ALA A 65 0.65 -5.18 8.64
N GLY A 66 -0.31 -6.00 9.05
CA GLY A 66 -0.10 -7.09 10.01
C GLY A 66 0.66 -8.29 9.42
N GLY A 67 0.57 -8.50 8.10
CA GLY A 67 1.17 -9.61 7.39
C GLY A 67 2.53 -9.28 6.77
N PRO A 68 2.62 -9.12 5.43
CA PRO A 68 3.89 -9.03 4.71
C PRO A 68 4.75 -7.83 5.12
N ILE A 69 4.16 -6.68 5.49
CA ILE A 69 4.93 -5.51 5.92
C ILE A 69 5.59 -5.77 7.28
N ASN A 70 4.81 -6.17 8.29
CA ASN A 70 5.32 -6.49 9.62
C ASN A 70 6.37 -7.61 9.57
N GLY A 71 6.09 -8.70 8.86
CA GLY A 71 7.03 -9.81 8.69
C GLY A 71 8.33 -9.38 8.00
N SER A 72 8.22 -8.59 6.94
CA SER A 72 9.38 -8.06 6.23
C SER A 72 10.22 -7.16 7.14
N ASN A 73 9.59 -6.25 7.88
CA ASN A 73 10.29 -5.32 8.75
C ASN A 73 11.00 -6.05 9.90
N ASN A 74 10.35 -7.02 10.56
CA ASN A 74 10.97 -7.79 11.64
C ASN A 74 12.22 -8.56 11.15
N ALA A 75 12.12 -9.23 10.00
CA ALA A 75 13.26 -9.95 9.42
C ALA A 75 14.42 -9.01 9.07
N ILE A 76 14.12 -7.81 8.55
CA ILE A 76 15.10 -6.79 8.17
C ILE A 76 15.72 -6.11 9.39
N ASP A 77 14.94 -5.84 10.44
CA ASP A 77 15.46 -5.24 11.67
C ASP A 77 16.47 -6.19 12.36
N ASP A 78 16.24 -7.50 12.27
CA ASP A 78 17.12 -8.51 12.85
C ASP A 78 18.37 -8.82 11.97
N HIS A 79 18.22 -8.82 10.64
CA HIS A 79 19.24 -9.37 9.72
C HIS A 79 19.66 -8.45 8.55
N GLY A 80 19.00 -7.30 8.38
CA GLY A 80 19.24 -6.34 7.30
C GLY A 80 18.50 -6.64 5.99
N ASN A 81 18.71 -5.77 5.00
CA ASN A 81 18.11 -5.93 3.66
C ASN A 81 18.59 -7.20 2.96
N GLY A 82 17.65 -7.92 2.32
CA GLY A 82 17.90 -9.23 1.72
C GLY A 82 17.76 -10.40 2.70
N ALA A 83 17.28 -10.14 3.92
CA ALA A 83 16.98 -11.18 4.91
C ALA A 83 15.98 -12.21 4.40
N ILE A 84 16.07 -13.42 4.96
CA ILE A 84 15.09 -14.47 4.76
C ILE A 84 14.01 -14.35 5.82
N MET A 85 12.82 -13.96 5.39
CA MET A 85 11.61 -13.96 6.20
C MET A 85 11.10 -15.39 6.40
N THR A 86 10.76 -15.69 7.64
CA THR A 86 10.17 -16.94 8.13
C THR A 86 8.79 -16.66 8.74
N PRO A 87 7.96 -17.69 9.04
CA PRO A 87 6.72 -17.49 9.76
C PRO A 87 6.89 -16.81 11.13
N ALA A 88 8.03 -17.03 11.80
CA ALA A 88 8.33 -16.42 13.11
C ALA A 88 8.35 -14.89 13.05
N ASP A 89 8.86 -14.32 11.95
CA ASP A 89 8.91 -12.87 11.74
C ASP A 89 7.50 -12.26 11.59
N MET A 90 6.51 -13.08 11.22
CA MET A 90 5.09 -12.71 11.13
C MET A 90 4.32 -13.04 12.42
N GLY A 91 5.00 -13.46 13.49
CA GLY A 91 4.37 -13.90 14.74
C GLY A 91 3.74 -15.31 14.70
N LEU A 92 4.07 -16.11 13.67
CA LEU A 92 3.58 -17.48 13.51
C LEU A 92 4.64 -18.50 13.95
N PHE A 93 4.21 -19.73 14.26
CA PHE A 93 5.16 -20.80 14.60
C PHE A 93 5.79 -21.42 13.34
N GLY A 94 7.12 -21.44 13.25
CA GLY A 94 7.85 -22.19 12.23
C GLY A 94 9.14 -21.50 11.78
N GLY A 95 10.14 -22.29 11.39
CA GLY A 95 11.44 -21.82 10.90
C GLY A 95 11.67 -22.05 9.41
N LEU A 96 10.60 -22.29 8.64
CA LEU A 96 10.72 -22.48 7.19
C LEU A 96 11.02 -21.14 6.52
N SER A 97 11.99 -21.12 5.61
CA SER A 97 12.26 -19.95 4.78
C SER A 97 11.10 -19.72 3.82
N VAL A 98 10.46 -18.55 3.87
CA VAL A 98 9.26 -18.23 3.06
C VAL A 98 9.61 -17.31 1.91
N ALA A 99 10.28 -16.20 2.23
CA ALA A 99 10.58 -15.15 1.27
C ALA A 99 11.92 -14.49 1.59
N GLN A 100 12.53 -13.89 0.58
CA GLN A 100 13.58 -12.90 0.74
C GLN A 100 12.95 -11.51 0.72
N VAL A 101 13.39 -10.61 1.60
CA VAL A 101 12.71 -9.33 1.82
C VAL A 101 13.67 -8.14 1.80
N TRP A 102 13.16 -7.00 1.33
CA TRP A 102 13.87 -5.72 1.32
C TRP A 102 12.91 -4.60 1.71
N LYS A 103 13.51 -3.57 2.28
CA LYS A 103 12.90 -2.28 2.55
C LYS A 103 13.78 -1.27 1.86
N ALA A 104 13.22 -0.60 0.87
CA ALA A 104 13.83 0.62 0.42
C ALA A 104 13.52 1.67 1.48
N ASP A 105 14.56 2.41 1.88
CA ASP A 105 14.33 3.62 2.64
C ASP A 105 13.30 4.45 1.91
N ALA A 106 12.51 5.18 2.70
CA ALA A 106 11.54 6.10 2.19
C ALA A 106 12.09 6.89 1.02
N ALA A 107 11.25 7.34 0.10
CA ALA A 107 11.61 8.51 -0.69
C ALA A 107 11.77 9.69 0.31
N VAL A 108 12.89 9.72 1.04
CA VAL A 108 13.20 10.68 2.09
C VAL A 108 13.77 11.90 1.41
N ASN A 109 13.04 12.98 1.59
CA ASN A 109 13.34 14.27 1.01
C ASN A 109 14.60 14.88 1.62
N GLY A 110 15.48 15.40 0.76
CA GLY A 110 16.34 16.53 1.11
C GLY A 110 15.52 17.84 1.19
N GLY A 111 16.07 18.88 1.83
CA GLY A 111 15.40 20.17 1.99
C GLY A 111 14.97 20.81 0.65
N GLY A 112 13.71 21.25 0.55
CA GLY A 112 13.10 21.85 -0.65
C GLY A 112 12.18 20.94 -1.46
N SER A 113 11.83 19.76 -0.94
CA SER A 113 11.10 18.75 -1.71
C SER A 113 9.60 18.99 -1.86
N THR A 114 9.08 18.49 -2.98
CA THR A 114 7.67 18.48 -3.41
C THR A 114 7.02 17.10 -3.29
N TYR A 115 7.56 16.19 -2.47
CA TYR A 115 7.08 14.80 -2.35
C TYR A 115 6.61 14.44 -0.93
N ALA A 116 5.66 13.52 -0.83
CA ALA A 116 5.16 12.94 0.42
C ALA A 116 6.12 11.89 1.02
N ASN A 117 5.93 11.54 2.30
CA ASN A 117 6.65 10.45 2.94
C ASN A 117 6.07 9.10 2.48
N PHE A 118 6.92 8.10 2.23
CA PHE A 118 6.49 6.75 1.85
C PHE A 118 7.41 5.70 2.46
N ALA A 119 6.97 4.45 2.57
CA ALA A 119 7.84 3.30 2.79
C ALA A 119 7.60 2.26 1.69
N ILE A 120 8.62 1.52 1.28
CA ILE A 120 8.47 0.46 0.27
C ILE A 120 9.05 -0.84 0.80
N ASN A 121 8.21 -1.85 0.91
CA ASN A 121 8.60 -3.22 1.21
C ASN A 121 8.50 -4.07 -0.05
N SER A 122 9.52 -4.88 -0.30
CA SER A 122 9.56 -5.85 -1.39
C SER A 122 9.73 -7.25 -0.83
N VAL A 123 8.92 -8.18 -1.31
CA VAL A 123 8.88 -9.58 -0.88
C VAL A 123 9.06 -10.47 -2.10
N ARG A 124 10.06 -11.35 -2.04
CA ARG A 124 10.32 -12.38 -3.05
C ARG A 124 10.07 -13.75 -2.45
N GLN A 125 8.98 -14.39 -2.83
CA GLN A 125 8.67 -15.74 -2.40
C GLN A 125 9.73 -16.73 -2.93
N ILE A 126 10.35 -17.47 -2.02
CA ILE A 126 11.31 -18.53 -2.36
C ILE A 126 10.69 -19.92 -2.17
N THR A 127 9.76 -20.06 -1.23
CA THR A 127 9.07 -21.32 -0.94
C THR A 127 7.58 -21.23 -1.23
N THR A 128 7.07 -22.19 -1.99
CA THR A 128 5.63 -22.37 -2.22
C THR A 128 5.02 -23.18 -1.09
N LEU A 129 4.09 -22.59 -0.36
CA LEU A 129 3.34 -23.26 0.71
C LEU A 129 1.89 -23.42 0.26
N SER A 130 1.40 -24.66 0.17
CA SER A 130 0.04 -24.95 -0.34
C SER A 130 -1.09 -24.41 0.54
N PHE A 131 -0.79 -24.08 1.80
CA PHE A 131 -1.73 -23.60 2.80
C PHE A 131 -1.53 -22.12 3.15
N ALA A 132 -0.60 -21.43 2.49
CA ALA A 132 -0.31 -20.01 2.73
C ALA A 132 -0.55 -19.17 1.47
N PRO A 133 -0.77 -17.85 1.63
CA PRO A 133 -0.82 -16.91 0.52
C PRO A 133 0.42 -17.02 -0.38
N GLN A 134 0.21 -16.92 -1.69
CA GLN A 134 1.30 -16.92 -2.67
C GLN A 134 1.81 -15.51 -2.87
N PHE A 135 2.81 -15.12 -2.08
CA PHE A 135 3.39 -13.76 -2.16
C PHE A 135 3.98 -13.45 -3.54
N GLY A 136 4.47 -14.44 -4.29
CA GLY A 136 5.11 -14.21 -5.58
C GLY A 136 6.30 -13.24 -5.45
N GLY A 137 6.44 -12.35 -6.42
CA GLY A 137 7.10 -11.07 -6.19
C GLY A 137 6.06 -10.03 -5.83
N LEU A 138 6.16 -9.42 -4.65
CA LEU A 138 5.21 -8.42 -4.16
C LEU A 138 5.97 -7.18 -3.73
N VAL A 139 5.55 -6.02 -4.24
CA VAL A 139 6.10 -4.71 -3.85
C VAL A 139 4.95 -3.89 -3.29
N ILE A 140 5.16 -3.32 -2.11
CA ILE A 140 4.15 -2.58 -1.36
C ILE A 140 4.71 -1.21 -1.03
N GLY A 141 4.21 -0.18 -1.72
CA GLY A 141 4.32 1.20 -1.30
C GLY A 141 3.26 1.52 -0.25
N GLN A 142 3.69 2.11 0.86
CA GLN A 142 2.84 2.60 1.92
C GLN A 142 2.94 4.13 1.97
N VAL A 143 1.79 4.81 1.88
CA VAL A 143 1.71 6.26 2.03
C VAL A 143 2.00 6.63 3.48
N GLY A 144 2.84 7.64 3.68
CA GLY A 144 3.18 8.19 4.97
C GLY A 144 2.44 9.49 5.30
N ALA A 145 2.38 9.77 6.60
CA ALA A 145 1.81 10.99 7.11
C ALA A 145 2.57 12.20 6.55
N ASN A 146 1.82 13.25 6.22
CA ASN A 146 2.40 14.52 5.82
C ASN A 146 3.16 15.14 7.00
N SER A 147 4.38 15.61 6.77
CA SER A 147 5.12 16.45 7.72
C SER A 147 5.08 17.90 7.23
N THR A 148 4.51 18.80 8.04
CA THR A 148 4.65 20.26 7.86
C THR A 148 6.08 20.70 8.22
N GLY A 149 7.08 20.24 7.45
CA GLY A 149 8.49 20.46 7.75
C GLY A 149 9.44 19.58 6.95
N SER A 150 10.69 19.50 7.41
CA SER A 150 11.69 18.55 6.90
C SER A 150 11.15 17.12 6.92
N ALA A 151 11.64 16.29 5.99
CA ALA A 151 11.28 14.87 5.93
C ALA A 151 11.37 14.23 7.32
N ALA A 152 10.38 13.44 7.70
CA ALA A 152 10.55 12.56 8.83
C ALA A 152 11.57 11.47 8.43
N ASP A 153 12.63 11.34 9.23
CA ASP A 153 13.58 10.22 9.13
C ASP A 153 13.61 9.49 10.50
N PRO A 154 13.10 8.25 10.58
CA PRO A 154 12.51 7.48 9.47
C PRO A 154 11.15 8.06 9.04
N ALA A 155 10.77 7.83 7.78
CA ALA A 155 9.42 8.16 7.33
C ALA A 155 8.39 7.51 8.26
N GLN A 156 7.30 8.22 8.51
CA GLN A 156 6.21 7.76 9.37
C GLN A 156 5.05 7.31 8.48
N PRO A 157 4.86 5.98 8.29
CA PRO A 157 3.73 5.48 7.54
C PRO A 157 2.40 5.84 8.21
N LEU A 158 1.32 5.91 7.44
CA LEU A 158 -0.02 6.08 8.01
C LEU A 158 -0.35 4.92 8.97
N SER A 159 -1.08 5.24 10.02
CA SER A 159 -1.41 4.30 11.08
C SER A 159 -2.36 3.20 10.60
N VAL A 160 -2.42 2.07 11.31
CA VAL A 160 -3.40 1.01 11.01
C VAL A 160 -4.81 1.57 11.17
N GLY A 161 -5.67 1.39 10.16
CA GLY A 161 -7.00 2.01 10.10
C GLY A 161 -7.04 3.31 9.28
N GLU A 162 -5.87 3.84 8.88
CA GLU A 162 -5.69 4.95 7.94
C GLU A 162 -4.73 4.57 6.79
N GLY A 163 -4.34 3.29 6.73
CA GLY A 163 -3.29 2.82 5.85
C GLY A 163 -3.69 2.93 4.39
N VAL A 164 -2.84 3.53 3.56
CA VAL A 164 -3.03 3.61 2.11
C VAL A 164 -1.84 2.94 1.43
N TYR A 165 -2.14 1.95 0.61
CA TYR A 165 -1.17 1.05 -0.01
C TYR A 165 -1.36 0.98 -1.52
N PHE A 166 -0.26 0.77 -2.22
CA PHE A 166 -0.23 0.60 -3.67
C PHE A 166 1.01 -0.17 -4.06
N GLY A 167 0.99 -0.84 -5.20
CA GLY A 167 2.17 -1.56 -5.62
C GLY A 167 1.93 -2.49 -6.78
N GLU A 168 2.82 -3.45 -6.91
CA GLU A 168 2.80 -4.43 -7.99
C GLU A 168 3.02 -5.84 -7.44
N TRP A 169 2.48 -6.80 -8.16
CA TRP A 169 2.61 -8.21 -7.87
C TRP A 169 2.90 -8.98 -9.16
N ALA A 170 3.73 -10.01 -9.07
CA ALA A 170 3.93 -10.99 -10.13
C ALA A 170 3.95 -12.39 -9.52
N PRO A 171 3.53 -13.43 -10.26
CA PRO A 171 3.67 -14.80 -9.79
C PRO A 171 5.13 -15.13 -9.49
N ARG A 172 5.35 -16.04 -8.54
CA ARG A 172 6.70 -16.57 -8.27
C ARG A 172 7.25 -17.17 -9.57
N ALA A 173 8.52 -16.91 -9.87
CA ALA A 173 9.18 -17.54 -11.01
C ALA A 173 9.14 -19.07 -10.89
N ASP A 174 8.98 -19.73 -12.04
CA ASP A 174 8.94 -21.19 -12.14
C ASP A 174 10.26 -21.84 -11.69
N GLY A 175 10.17 -23.10 -11.27
CA GLY A 175 11.33 -23.90 -10.90
C GLY A 175 11.86 -23.66 -9.49
N THR A 176 13.16 -23.95 -9.29
CA THR A 176 13.86 -23.71 -8.03
C THR A 176 14.51 -22.33 -8.09
N PRO A 177 14.00 -21.34 -7.34
CA PRO A 177 14.55 -20.01 -7.35
C PRO A 177 15.97 -20.04 -6.79
N PRO A 178 16.88 -19.19 -7.30
CA PRO A 178 18.15 -18.98 -6.63
C PRO A 178 17.92 -18.55 -5.18
N GLN A 179 18.83 -18.99 -4.30
CA GLN A 179 18.79 -18.71 -2.87
C GLN A 179 18.77 -17.21 -2.59
N ASP A 180 19.63 -16.46 -3.29
CA ASP A 180 19.71 -14.99 -3.22
C ASP A 180 19.50 -14.38 -4.59
N SER A 181 18.53 -13.47 -4.70
CA SER A 181 18.27 -12.75 -5.95
C SER A 181 17.33 -11.56 -5.71
N THR A 182 17.59 -10.46 -6.42
CA THR A 182 16.74 -9.27 -6.46
C THR A 182 15.62 -9.36 -7.51
N ASP A 183 15.55 -10.47 -8.26
CA ASP A 183 14.54 -10.66 -9.30
C ASP A 183 13.20 -11.06 -8.67
N LEU A 184 12.24 -10.13 -8.72
CA LEU A 184 10.87 -10.30 -8.25
C LEU A 184 9.92 -10.86 -9.33
N ASN A 185 10.46 -11.27 -10.49
CA ASN A 185 9.68 -11.73 -11.65
C ASN A 185 8.76 -10.65 -12.26
N MET A 186 9.07 -9.37 -12.07
CA MET A 186 8.25 -8.24 -12.56
C MET A 186 8.32 -8.01 -14.09
N ALA A 187 9.06 -8.85 -14.81
CA ALA A 187 8.98 -8.94 -16.27
C ALA A 187 7.84 -9.86 -16.76
N SER A 188 7.17 -10.57 -15.84
CA SER A 188 6.05 -11.44 -16.17
C SER A 188 4.90 -10.68 -16.83
N SER A 189 4.26 -11.30 -17.83
CA SER A 189 3.03 -10.80 -18.44
C SER A 189 1.84 -10.81 -17.49
N GLU A 190 1.94 -11.54 -16.37
CA GLU A 190 0.92 -11.60 -15.31
C GLU A 190 1.14 -10.52 -14.24
N ARG A 191 2.14 -9.64 -14.40
CA ARG A 191 2.35 -8.54 -13.46
C ARG A 191 1.08 -7.70 -13.35
N THR A 192 0.67 -7.46 -12.11
CA THR A 192 -0.55 -6.77 -11.75
C THR A 192 -0.20 -5.58 -10.88
N VAL A 193 -0.69 -4.38 -11.24
CA VAL A 193 -0.62 -3.19 -10.38
C VAL A 193 -1.91 -3.05 -9.59
N TRP A 194 -1.82 -2.52 -8.37
CA TRP A 194 -2.95 -2.46 -7.45
C TRP A 194 -2.83 -1.29 -6.47
N TYR A 195 -3.95 -0.93 -5.86
CA TYR A 195 -4.02 0.01 -4.74
C TYR A 195 -5.20 -0.33 -3.83
N VAL A 196 -5.05 -0.07 -2.54
CA VAL A 196 -6.10 -0.25 -1.51
C VAL A 196 -5.82 0.67 -0.34
N GLY A 197 -6.85 1.17 0.32
CA GLY A 197 -6.67 1.93 1.54
C GLY A 197 -7.85 1.85 2.50
N ASP A 198 -7.55 2.12 3.75
CA ASP A 198 -8.50 2.32 4.83
C ASP A 198 -9.13 3.72 4.71
N ASP A 199 -10.28 3.92 5.36
CA ASP A 199 -11.01 5.20 5.37
C ASP A 199 -11.16 5.84 3.98
N ALA A 200 -11.65 5.02 3.05
CA ALA A 200 -11.91 5.42 1.69
C ALA A 200 -13.02 6.52 1.66
N VAL A 201 -12.72 7.67 1.03
CA VAL A 201 -13.70 8.75 0.83
C VAL A 201 -14.86 8.28 -0.05
N ASP A 202 -16.11 8.42 0.37
CA ASP A 202 -17.30 8.06 -0.41
C ASP A 202 -18.23 9.27 -0.58
N THR A 203 -19.43 9.07 -1.15
CA THR A 203 -20.40 10.15 -1.39
C THR A 203 -20.85 10.87 -0.11
N ASN A 204 -20.74 10.23 1.06
CA ASN A 204 -21.10 10.82 2.34
C ASN A 204 -19.92 11.49 3.06
N SER A 205 -18.68 11.17 2.69
CA SER A 205 -17.45 11.71 3.29
C SER A 205 -16.61 12.57 2.34
N MET A 206 -17.06 12.78 1.10
CA MET A 206 -16.39 13.65 0.14
C MET A 206 -16.35 15.10 0.64
N PRO A 207 -15.15 15.71 0.73
CA PRO A 207 -15.02 17.11 1.13
C PRO A 207 -15.79 18.04 0.19
N THR A 208 -16.45 19.07 0.74
CA THR A 208 -17.18 20.07 -0.06
C THR A 208 -16.30 20.84 -1.05
N ALA A 209 -15.02 21.03 -0.74
CA ALA A 209 -14.04 21.61 -1.65
C ALA A 209 -12.61 21.09 -1.42
N ILE A 210 -11.88 20.87 -2.51
CA ILE A 210 -10.45 20.54 -2.49
C ILE A 210 -9.71 21.54 -3.38
N ASN A 211 -8.65 22.14 -2.86
CA ASN A 211 -7.67 22.89 -3.63
C ASN A 211 -6.29 22.57 -3.04
N ALA A 212 -5.74 21.43 -3.42
CA ALA A 212 -4.60 20.82 -2.76
C ALA A 212 -3.57 20.28 -3.75
N THR A 213 -2.31 20.28 -3.32
CA THR A 213 -1.21 19.62 -4.04
C THR A 213 -0.76 18.40 -3.24
N TYR A 214 -0.53 17.30 -3.96
CA TYR A 214 -0.08 16.02 -3.44
C TYR A 214 1.31 15.71 -3.98
N GLY A 215 2.21 15.28 -3.12
CA GLY A 215 3.46 14.64 -3.53
C GLY A 215 3.17 13.18 -3.85
N VAL A 216 3.61 12.70 -5.01
CA VAL A 216 3.24 11.36 -5.52
C VAL A 216 4.47 10.60 -5.97
N ILE A 217 4.50 9.30 -5.65
CA ILE A 217 5.43 8.34 -6.24
C ILE A 217 4.67 7.27 -7.03
N GLY A 218 5.37 6.64 -7.97
CA GLY A 218 4.85 5.50 -8.73
C GLY A 218 5.86 4.34 -8.80
N ILE A 219 5.33 3.12 -8.70
CA ILE A 219 6.05 1.85 -8.71
C ILE A 219 5.79 1.15 -10.05
N ASN A 220 6.86 0.67 -10.68
CA ASN A 220 6.82 -0.10 -11.92
C ASN A 220 8.12 -0.89 -12.10
N GLY A 221 8.01 -2.21 -12.18
CA GLY A 221 9.07 -3.11 -12.59
C GLY A 221 10.23 -3.24 -11.61
N VAL A 222 10.01 -3.14 -10.29
CA VAL A 222 11.06 -3.32 -9.29
C VAL A 222 11.69 -4.72 -9.42
N GLY A 223 13.02 -4.79 -9.34
CA GLY A 223 13.79 -6.00 -9.63
C GLY A 223 14.14 -6.18 -11.11
N THR A 224 13.61 -5.33 -12.01
CA THR A 224 14.05 -5.26 -13.42
C THR A 224 15.11 -4.18 -13.63
N THR A 225 15.81 -4.21 -14.77
CA THR A 225 16.78 -3.17 -15.15
C THR A 225 16.19 -1.75 -15.11
N ALA A 226 14.92 -1.57 -15.52
CA ALA A 226 14.30 -0.25 -15.56
C ALA A 226 13.79 0.20 -14.18
N GLY A 227 13.25 -0.73 -13.37
CA GLY A 227 12.65 -0.43 -12.07
C GLY A 227 13.61 -0.46 -10.88
N GLY A 228 14.90 -0.74 -11.09
CA GLY A 228 15.90 -0.74 -10.03
C GLY A 228 15.83 -1.97 -9.13
N SER A 229 16.66 -2.01 -8.09
CA SER A 229 16.68 -3.12 -7.13
C SER A 229 15.61 -2.96 -6.04
N PRO A 230 15.18 -4.04 -5.36
CA PRO A 230 14.19 -3.98 -4.29
C PRO A 230 14.53 -3.05 -3.11
N ASP A 231 15.82 -2.84 -2.83
CA ASP A 231 16.35 -1.94 -1.80
C ASP A 231 16.63 -0.51 -2.31
N ASN A 232 16.65 -0.31 -3.62
CA ASN A 232 16.83 0.99 -4.27
C ASN A 232 15.99 1.07 -5.56
N PRO A 233 14.65 1.09 -5.43
CA PRO A 233 13.76 1.09 -6.57
C PRO A 233 13.87 2.40 -7.33
N ASN A 234 13.85 2.31 -8.65
CA ASN A 234 13.80 3.45 -9.54
C ASN A 234 12.33 3.87 -9.74
N LEU A 235 11.88 4.84 -8.93
CA LEU A 235 10.49 5.25 -8.83
C LEU A 235 10.13 6.37 -9.82
N TYR A 236 8.85 6.44 -10.19
CA TYR A 236 8.26 7.67 -10.72
C TYR A 236 8.07 8.65 -9.57
N THR A 237 8.31 9.94 -9.82
CA THR A 237 8.10 10.99 -8.82
C THR A 237 7.45 12.20 -9.47
N GLY A 238 6.60 12.90 -8.72
CA GLY A 238 5.96 14.13 -9.20
C GLY A 238 4.98 14.73 -8.22
N THR A 239 4.22 15.71 -8.70
CA THR A 239 3.16 16.36 -7.94
C THR A 239 1.85 16.33 -8.71
N LEU A 240 0.76 16.11 -7.99
CA LEU A 240 -0.60 16.25 -8.53
C LEU A 240 -1.34 17.38 -7.83
N THR A 241 -2.13 18.14 -8.58
CA THR A 241 -3.01 19.18 -8.05
C THR A 241 -4.46 18.76 -8.23
N ALA A 242 -5.19 18.68 -7.11
CA ALA A 242 -6.61 18.43 -7.06
C ALA A 242 -7.37 19.76 -6.90
N SER A 243 -8.34 19.98 -7.78
CA SER A 243 -9.32 21.07 -7.67
C SER A 243 -10.71 20.45 -7.75
N TYR A 244 -11.47 20.49 -6.66
CA TYR A 244 -12.81 19.92 -6.57
C TYR A 244 -13.77 20.91 -5.90
N SER A 245 -14.97 21.05 -6.46
CA SER A 245 -16.06 21.83 -5.87
C SER A 245 -17.39 21.42 -6.48
N SER A 246 -18.46 21.40 -5.68
CA SER A 246 -19.83 21.22 -6.19
C SER A 246 -20.04 19.94 -7.01
N GLY A 247 -19.53 18.80 -6.56
CA GLY A 247 -19.81 17.49 -7.16
C GLY A 247 -18.85 17.06 -8.27
N SER A 248 -17.96 17.94 -8.75
CA SER A 248 -16.95 17.57 -9.75
C SER A 248 -15.63 18.30 -9.54
N GLY A 249 -14.57 17.74 -10.13
CA GLY A 249 -13.25 18.33 -10.06
C GLY A 249 -12.30 17.75 -11.08
N SER A 250 -11.05 18.18 -10.99
CA SER A 250 -9.95 17.71 -11.82
C SER A 250 -8.74 17.39 -10.98
N LEU A 251 -8.04 16.33 -11.36
CA LEU A 251 -6.70 16.00 -10.89
C LEU A 251 -5.74 16.23 -12.06
N SER A 252 -4.70 17.04 -11.88
CA SER A 252 -3.74 17.36 -12.95
C SER A 252 -2.30 17.32 -12.44
N GLY A 253 -1.33 17.27 -13.35
CA GLY A 253 0.10 17.12 -13.04
C GLY A 253 0.68 15.86 -13.68
N SER A 254 1.87 15.46 -13.22
CA SER A 254 2.56 14.30 -13.78
C SER A 254 3.54 13.70 -12.78
N ILE A 255 3.78 12.40 -12.93
CA ILE A 255 4.92 11.71 -12.31
C ILE A 255 5.86 11.21 -13.42
N SER A 256 7.17 11.25 -13.16
CA SER A 256 8.18 10.92 -14.18
C SER A 256 9.33 10.11 -13.62
N ARG A 257 9.94 9.31 -14.48
CA ARG A 257 11.14 8.50 -14.23
C ARG A 257 12.02 8.51 -15.47
N GLY A 258 13.13 9.24 -15.44
CA GLY A 258 13.96 9.47 -16.62
C GLY A 258 13.14 10.10 -17.75
N ALA A 259 13.07 9.43 -18.91
CA ALA A 259 12.29 9.87 -20.07
C ALA A 259 10.81 9.43 -20.03
N ALA A 260 10.43 8.52 -19.13
CA ALA A 260 9.06 8.04 -19.01
C ALA A 260 8.24 8.98 -18.09
N SER A 261 6.97 9.19 -18.43
CA SER A 261 6.06 10.04 -17.65
C SER A 261 4.62 9.56 -17.74
N VAL A 262 3.87 9.72 -16.65
CA VAL A 262 2.41 9.54 -16.59
C VAL A 262 1.79 10.93 -16.37
N ASN A 263 0.96 11.35 -17.32
CA ASN A 263 0.29 12.66 -17.30
C ASN A 263 -1.17 12.50 -16.87
N PHE A 264 -1.56 13.26 -15.85
CA PHE A 264 -2.89 13.20 -15.25
C PHE A 264 -3.88 14.20 -15.86
N ASN A 265 -3.46 15.01 -16.85
CA ASN A 265 -4.37 15.94 -17.53
C ASN A 265 -5.60 15.21 -18.09
N GLY A 266 -6.79 15.77 -17.83
CA GLY A 266 -8.07 15.17 -18.21
C GLY A 266 -8.61 14.14 -17.22
N THR A 267 -7.95 13.95 -16.07
CA THR A 267 -8.48 13.11 -14.97
C THR A 267 -9.52 13.90 -14.19
N ASN A 268 -10.75 13.39 -14.15
CA ASN A 268 -11.87 14.00 -13.44
C ASN A 268 -11.99 13.39 -12.04
N ILE A 269 -12.34 14.22 -11.06
CA ILE A 269 -12.69 13.81 -9.70
C ILE A 269 -14.20 13.71 -9.61
N HIS A 270 -14.68 12.59 -9.07
CA HIS A 270 -16.10 12.28 -8.87
C HIS A 270 -16.51 12.54 -7.43
N ASP A 271 -17.82 12.67 -7.20
CA ASP A 271 -18.42 12.94 -5.88
C ASP A 271 -18.34 11.78 -4.88
N ASN A 272 -17.88 10.61 -5.31
CA ASN A 272 -17.69 9.43 -4.48
C ASN A 272 -16.22 9.17 -4.12
N GLY A 273 -15.37 10.19 -4.22
CA GLY A 273 -13.94 10.12 -3.91
C GLY A 273 -13.08 9.43 -4.97
N ARG A 274 -13.66 8.88 -6.06
CA ARG A 274 -12.89 8.30 -7.17
C ARG A 274 -12.39 9.38 -8.12
N PHE A 275 -11.34 9.08 -8.88
CA PHE A 275 -10.91 9.88 -10.02
C PHE A 275 -10.55 8.99 -11.20
N SER A 276 -10.83 9.47 -12.43
CA SER A 276 -10.52 8.72 -13.65
C SER A 276 -10.47 9.60 -14.91
N ASN A 277 -9.77 9.16 -15.96
CA ASN A 277 -9.61 9.91 -17.22
C ASN A 277 -10.51 9.44 -18.38
N GLY A 278 -11.72 8.96 -18.08
CA GLY A 278 -12.71 8.55 -19.08
C GLY A 278 -13.49 7.29 -18.66
N SER A 279 -14.29 6.75 -19.59
CA SER A 279 -15.13 5.56 -19.32
C SER A 279 -14.34 4.25 -19.35
N ASN A 280 -13.29 4.17 -20.16
CA ASN A 280 -12.29 3.08 -20.16
C ASN A 280 -10.97 3.71 -19.72
N PRO A 281 -10.81 3.98 -18.42
CA PRO A 281 -9.73 4.80 -17.94
C PRO A 281 -8.38 4.11 -18.10
N THR A 282 -7.37 4.87 -18.53
CA THR A 282 -5.97 4.49 -18.34
C THR A 282 -5.43 4.98 -17.01
N ILE A 283 -6.12 5.92 -16.35
CA ILE A 283 -5.84 6.37 -14.99
C ILE A 283 -7.10 6.18 -14.17
N GLU A 284 -7.01 5.43 -13.10
CA GLU A 284 -8.05 5.35 -12.07
C GLU A 284 -7.46 5.35 -10.67
N GLY A 285 -8.22 5.85 -9.71
CA GLY A 285 -7.83 5.84 -8.30
C GLY A 285 -8.91 6.42 -7.40
N ARG A 286 -8.56 6.63 -6.13
CA ARG A 286 -9.45 7.29 -5.17
C ARG A 286 -8.69 8.06 -4.08
N PHE A 287 -9.42 8.91 -3.38
CA PHE A 287 -9.02 9.60 -2.16
C PHE A 287 -9.31 8.78 -0.90
N TYR A 288 -8.49 8.99 0.13
CA TYR A 288 -8.57 8.36 1.45
C TYR A 288 -8.35 9.39 2.55
N ASN A 289 -8.76 9.08 3.77
CA ASN A 289 -8.50 9.89 4.97
C ASN A 289 -8.97 11.35 4.80
N GLY A 290 -10.25 11.55 4.44
CA GLY A 290 -10.79 12.88 4.14
C GLY A 290 -10.11 13.59 2.96
N ALA A 291 -9.58 12.81 2.01
CA ALA A 291 -8.77 13.25 0.87
C ALA A 291 -7.38 13.80 1.22
N GLU A 292 -6.84 13.58 2.42
CA GLU A 292 -5.44 13.90 2.74
C GLU A 292 -4.45 12.92 2.04
N ALA A 293 -4.94 11.76 1.58
CA ALA A 293 -4.16 10.80 0.79
C ALA A 293 -4.90 10.35 -0.49
N LEU A 294 -4.15 9.86 -1.46
CA LEU A 294 -4.67 9.25 -2.69
C LEU A 294 -3.83 8.04 -3.10
N ALA A 295 -4.45 7.12 -3.82
CA ALA A 295 -3.76 6.05 -4.53
C ALA A 295 -4.53 5.64 -5.78
N GLY A 296 -3.83 5.02 -6.72
CA GLY A 296 -4.40 4.61 -8.00
C GLY A 296 -3.44 3.81 -8.86
N ILE A 297 -3.89 3.52 -10.07
CA ILE A 297 -3.13 2.82 -11.10
C ILE A 297 -3.20 3.56 -12.43
N TYR A 298 -2.12 3.46 -13.19
CA TYR A 298 -2.04 3.77 -14.60
C TYR A 298 -1.87 2.48 -15.38
N THR A 299 -2.71 2.24 -16.38
CA THR A 299 -2.59 1.11 -17.31
C THR A 299 -2.08 1.60 -18.66
N GLY A 300 -0.90 1.11 -19.03
CA GLY A 300 -0.17 1.56 -20.21
C GLY A 300 -0.59 0.85 -21.49
N SER A 301 -0.16 1.38 -22.64
CA SER A 301 -0.53 0.81 -23.95
C SER A 301 0.20 -0.49 -24.30
N SER A 302 1.37 -0.75 -23.70
CA SER A 302 2.16 -1.97 -23.97
C SER A 302 1.83 -3.13 -23.01
N GLY A 303 0.69 -3.04 -22.30
CA GLY A 303 0.26 -4.02 -21.31
C GLY A 303 1.03 -3.92 -19.99
N ALA A 304 1.05 -5.03 -19.24
CA ALA A 304 1.53 -5.08 -17.86
C ALA A 304 2.87 -4.40 -17.62
N ALA A 305 3.80 -4.42 -18.59
CA ALA A 305 5.13 -3.81 -18.51
C ALA A 305 5.14 -2.28 -18.31
N ASP A 306 4.12 -1.58 -18.81
CA ASP A 306 4.00 -0.12 -18.71
C ASP A 306 3.13 0.33 -17.53
N ASP A 307 2.40 -0.60 -16.89
CA ASP A 307 1.48 -0.29 -15.81
C ASP A 307 2.22 0.27 -14.58
N VAL A 308 1.66 1.28 -13.93
CA VAL A 308 2.24 1.94 -12.76
C VAL A 308 1.21 1.99 -11.63
N ALA A 309 1.55 1.51 -10.44
CA ALA A 309 0.79 1.82 -9.23
C ALA A 309 1.34 3.10 -8.60
N PHE A 310 0.48 3.99 -8.13
CA PHE A 310 0.91 5.25 -7.53
C PHE A 310 0.16 5.57 -6.24
N GLY A 311 0.82 6.32 -5.37
CA GLY A 311 0.26 6.82 -4.12
C GLY A 311 0.82 8.18 -3.75
N GLY A 312 0.04 8.94 -3.00
CA GLY A 312 0.34 10.32 -2.66
C GLY A 312 -0.28 10.76 -1.35
N SER A 313 0.35 11.73 -0.69
CA SER A 313 -0.27 12.51 0.38
C SER A 313 -0.18 14.00 0.11
N LYS A 314 -1.15 14.73 0.66
CA LYS A 314 -1.25 16.17 0.53
C LYS A 314 -0.03 16.83 1.15
N ILE A 315 0.61 17.73 0.42
CA ILE A 315 1.78 18.50 0.87
C ILE A 315 1.46 19.99 1.06
N SER A 316 0.42 20.50 0.39
CA SER A 316 -0.02 21.89 0.53
C SER A 316 -1.46 22.09 0.07
N GLY A 317 -2.01 23.29 0.32
CA GLY A 317 -3.37 23.66 -0.04
C GLY A 317 -4.41 23.30 1.01
N THR A 318 -5.69 23.35 0.62
CA THR A 318 -6.83 23.30 1.53
C THR A 318 -7.81 22.19 1.15
N ILE A 319 -8.31 21.50 2.17
CA ILE A 319 -9.45 20.58 2.09
C ILE A 319 -10.52 21.14 3.02
N THR A 320 -11.73 21.34 2.49
CA THR A 320 -12.89 21.80 3.25
C THR A 320 -13.84 20.62 3.39
N PRO A 321 -14.05 20.09 4.61
CA PRO A 321 -15.00 19.01 4.86
C PRO A 321 -16.38 19.29 4.29
#